data_AF-A0A4Y2K7X4-F1
#
_entry.id   AF-A0A4Y2K7X4-F1
#
_cell.length_a   1.000
_cell.length_b   1.000
_cell.length_c   1.000
_cell.angle_alpha   90.00
_cell.angle_beta   90.00
_cell.angle_gamma   90.00
#
_symmetry.space_group_name_H-M   'P 1'
#
loop_
_entity.id
_entity.type
_entity.pdbx_description
1 polymer ?
#
loop_
_entity_poly.entity_id
_entity_poly.type
_entity_poly.pdbx_seq_one_letter_code
_entity_poly.pdbx_strand_id
1 'polypeptide(L)'
;MFSGRSPILRTACGKLVEAIRRCMLRVDLNGVVQPFEFLVFQQCSHDLILGWDFFRAADAIIDCGSGKLQIGEAASNDLYMTEVNYGLYAANDVVVPENCIRNVLALAKDHQTLEKVIITGAKDFEWDKELKVPASIATIQSGKVDIWIANSSCRPQIIPAGICIARMTEIEEGLISSLNKNTDKVEVKHQAHLGQAEEDLEALLDPELDDLQRKELLSLLVEFTDVFDLENKPVKVSSKVKHRINTANSQPVKQKPYRVSFEERRVVQEEVDKMLKLDTIEHSESPWSSPVVLVKKKNGTWRFCVDYRRLNKITKKDVYPLPRIDDALDSLSGASLLSTMDLKSGYWQIEV
;
A
#
# COMPACT_ATOMS: atom_id res chain seq x y z
N MET A 1 3.69 -0.45 -47.79
CA MET A 1 2.63 -1.37 -47.34
C MET A 1 2.97 -1.77 -45.91
N PHE A 2 2.25 -1.27 -44.92
CA PHE A 2 2.38 -1.74 -43.53
C PHE A 2 1.06 -2.44 -43.17
N SER A 3 1.11 -3.76 -43.09
CA SER A 3 -0.01 -4.67 -42.86
C SER A 3 -0.11 -5.04 -41.37
N GLY A 4 -0.33 -4.06 -40.52
CA GLY A 4 -0.72 -4.27 -39.13
C GLY A 4 -2.09 -3.68 -38.89
N ARG A 5 -3.01 -4.41 -38.25
CA ARG A 5 -4.28 -3.83 -37.79
C ARG A 5 -3.98 -2.58 -36.96
N SER A 6 -4.70 -1.49 -37.23
CA SER A 6 -4.59 -0.27 -36.44
C SER A 6 -4.90 -0.57 -34.97
N PRO A 7 -4.20 0.07 -34.01
CA PRO A 7 -4.49 -0.14 -32.60
C PRO A 7 -5.93 0.31 -32.29
N ILE A 8 -6.63 -0.51 -31.52
CA ILE A 8 -7.95 -0.20 -30.98
C ILE A 8 -7.73 0.39 -29.58
N LEU A 9 -8.15 1.63 -29.39
CA LEU A 9 -8.09 2.31 -28.09
C LEU A 9 -9.45 2.26 -27.40
N ARG A 10 -9.44 2.19 -26.08
CA ARG A 10 -10.65 2.32 -25.25
C ARG A 10 -10.75 3.76 -24.77
N THR A 11 -11.86 4.43 -25.06
CA THR A 11 -12.11 5.80 -24.60
C THR A 11 -12.53 5.81 -23.13
N ALA A 12 -12.51 6.99 -22.50
CA ALA A 12 -12.96 7.19 -21.13
C ALA A 12 -14.43 6.77 -20.89
N CYS A 13 -15.27 6.72 -21.92
CA CYS A 13 -16.65 6.23 -21.83
C CYS A 13 -16.80 4.73 -22.16
N GLY A 14 -15.68 4.00 -22.20
CA GLY A 14 -15.65 2.56 -22.44
C GLY A 14 -15.85 2.13 -23.89
N LYS A 15 -16.08 3.07 -24.82
CA LYS A 15 -16.22 2.77 -26.25
C LYS A 15 -14.86 2.43 -26.87
N LEU A 16 -14.86 1.47 -27.77
CA LEU A 16 -13.68 1.15 -28.56
C LEU A 16 -13.63 2.06 -29.79
N VAL A 17 -12.46 2.66 -30.03
CA VAL A 17 -12.20 3.52 -31.19
C VAL A 17 -10.96 3.00 -31.90
N GLU A 18 -11.13 2.71 -33.19
CA GLU A 18 -10.05 2.26 -34.05
C GLU A 18 -9.39 3.46 -34.73
N ALA A 19 -8.06 3.49 -34.74
CA ALA A 19 -7.33 4.50 -35.51
C ALA A 19 -7.54 4.25 -37.01
N ILE A 20 -7.98 5.27 -37.75
CA ILE A 20 -8.19 5.18 -39.20
C ILE A 20 -6.87 4.85 -39.90
N ARG A 21 -5.79 5.52 -39.47
CA ARG A 21 -4.46 5.44 -40.09
C ARG A 21 -3.39 5.99 -39.17
N ARG A 22 -2.14 5.76 -39.55
CA ARG A 22 -0.96 6.42 -38.99
C ARG A 22 -0.49 7.51 -39.95
N CYS A 23 -0.03 8.64 -39.43
CA CYS A 23 0.68 9.65 -40.21
C CYS A 23 1.96 10.07 -39.47
N MET A 24 2.93 10.60 -40.22
CA MET A 24 4.15 11.16 -39.63
C MET A 24 4.07 12.67 -39.73
N LEU A 25 4.14 13.36 -38.60
CA LEU A 25 4.14 14.82 -38.53
C LEU A 25 5.46 15.30 -37.94
N ARG A 26 6.00 16.39 -38.48
CA ARG A 26 7.10 17.12 -37.83
C ARG A 26 6.49 18.07 -36.81
N VAL A 27 6.90 17.93 -35.56
CA VAL A 27 6.46 18.81 -34.47
C VAL A 27 7.62 19.74 -34.17
N ASP A 28 7.37 21.04 -34.25
CA ASP A 28 8.29 22.09 -33.81
C ASP A 28 7.91 22.51 -32.39
N LEU A 29 8.81 22.27 -31.45
CA LEU A 29 8.67 22.74 -30.06
C LEU A 29 9.89 23.59 -29.72
N ASN A 30 9.68 24.91 -29.65
CA ASN A 30 10.71 25.91 -29.35
C ASN A 30 11.98 25.79 -30.24
N GLY A 31 11.81 25.50 -31.54
CA GLY A 31 12.90 25.43 -32.51
C GLY A 31 13.53 24.04 -32.64
N VAL A 32 13.11 23.07 -31.84
CA VAL A 32 13.48 21.66 -32.00
C VAL A 32 12.40 20.98 -32.85
N VAL A 33 12.75 20.63 -34.08
CA VAL A 33 11.84 19.98 -35.04
C VAL A 33 12.14 18.50 -35.14
N GLN A 34 11.24 17.65 -34.66
CA GLN A 34 11.38 16.19 -34.72
C GLN A 34 10.16 15.52 -35.38
N PRO A 35 10.35 14.44 -36.17
CA PRO A 35 9.26 13.68 -36.75
C PRO A 35 8.70 12.66 -35.75
N PHE A 36 7.38 12.65 -35.58
CA PHE A 36 6.67 11.69 -34.75
C PHE A 36 5.56 10.99 -35.53
N GLU A 37 5.32 9.72 -35.21
CA GLU A 37 4.17 8.98 -35.71
C GLU A 37 2.93 9.31 -34.87
N PHE A 38 1.83 9.63 -35.54
CA PHE A 38 0.54 9.95 -34.94
C PHE A 38 -0.53 8.96 -35.40
N LEU A 39 -1.42 8.60 -34.47
CA LEU A 39 -2.65 7.90 -34.78
C LEU A 39 -3.74 8.92 -35.18
N VAL A 40 -4.36 8.70 -36.34
CA VAL A 40 -5.42 9.57 -36.85
C VAL A 40 -6.78 8.95 -36.56
N PHE A 41 -7.60 9.69 -35.84
CA PHE A 41 -8.98 9.31 -35.51
C PHE A 41 -9.99 10.14 -36.30
N GLN A 42 -11.19 9.59 -36.55
CA GLN A 42 -12.25 10.31 -37.27
C GLN A 42 -12.75 11.52 -36.48
N GLN A 43 -12.80 11.37 -35.16
CA GLN A 43 -13.23 12.37 -34.22
C GLN A 43 -12.30 12.29 -33.02
N CYS A 44 -11.74 13.43 -32.65
CA CYS A 44 -10.92 13.61 -31.46
C CYS A 44 -11.42 14.84 -30.72
N SER A 45 -11.27 14.87 -29.39
CA SER A 45 -11.65 16.04 -28.57
C SER A 45 -10.80 17.28 -28.86
N HIS A 46 -9.60 17.08 -29.40
CA HIS A 46 -8.62 18.13 -29.69
C HIS A 46 -7.96 17.80 -31.04
N ASP A 47 -7.47 18.82 -31.74
CA ASP A 47 -6.81 18.66 -33.04
C ASP A 47 -5.53 17.81 -32.94
N LEU A 48 -4.83 17.89 -31.80
CA LEU A 48 -3.63 17.13 -31.49
C LEU A 48 -3.61 16.79 -29.99
N ILE A 49 -3.26 15.55 -29.66
CA ILE A 49 -3.02 15.12 -28.28
C ILE A 49 -1.60 14.54 -28.23
N LEU A 50 -0.73 15.16 -27.44
CA LEU A 50 0.61 14.66 -27.16
C LEU A 50 0.56 13.81 -25.89
N GLY A 51 0.87 12.52 -26.05
CA GLY A 51 0.87 11.57 -24.95
C GLY A 51 2.21 11.47 -24.23
N TRP A 52 2.23 10.63 -23.20
CA TRP A 52 3.45 10.27 -22.45
C TRP A 52 4.51 9.55 -23.28
N ASP A 53 4.09 8.92 -24.38
CA ASP A 53 4.96 8.28 -25.37
C ASP A 53 5.75 9.32 -26.18
N PHE A 54 5.09 10.40 -26.61
CA PHE A 54 5.75 11.54 -27.25
C PHE A 54 6.81 12.17 -26.34
N PHE A 55 6.44 12.48 -25.09
CA PHE A 55 7.36 13.14 -24.15
C PHE A 55 8.55 12.25 -23.78
N ARG A 56 8.36 10.93 -23.69
CA ARG A 56 9.48 9.98 -23.51
C ARG A 56 10.40 9.92 -24.73
N ALA A 57 9.84 9.86 -25.94
CA ALA A 57 10.64 9.82 -27.17
C ALA A 57 11.39 11.14 -27.46
N ALA A 58 10.93 12.25 -26.88
CA ALA A 58 11.52 13.58 -27.04
C ALA A 58 12.48 13.97 -25.91
N ASP A 59 12.81 13.04 -24.99
CA ASP A 59 13.62 13.30 -23.79
C ASP A 59 13.13 14.53 -23.01
N ALA A 60 11.82 14.61 -22.82
CA ALA A 60 11.23 15.76 -22.18
C ALA A 60 11.55 15.77 -20.67
N ILE A 61 11.79 16.97 -20.16
CA ILE A 61 12.04 17.25 -18.75
C ILE A 61 10.89 18.13 -18.26
N ILE A 62 10.22 17.67 -17.21
CA ILE A 62 9.11 18.38 -16.58
C ILE A 62 9.62 18.95 -15.27
N ASP A 63 9.71 20.27 -15.19
CA ASP A 63 9.94 21.00 -13.95
C ASP A 63 8.60 21.44 -13.38
N CYS A 64 8.10 20.66 -12.42
CA CYS A 64 6.83 20.93 -11.73
C CYS A 64 6.91 22.16 -10.83
N GLY A 65 8.11 22.52 -10.33
CA GLY A 65 8.33 23.69 -9.50
C GLY A 65 8.15 24.98 -10.28
N SER A 66 8.80 25.10 -11.44
CA SER A 66 8.71 26.28 -12.31
C SER A 66 7.56 26.23 -13.33
N GLY A 67 6.87 25.09 -13.46
CA GLY A 67 5.78 24.91 -14.42
C GLY A 67 6.26 24.89 -15.87
N LYS A 68 7.50 24.44 -16.11
CA LYS A 68 8.13 24.44 -17.43
C LYS A 68 8.35 23.02 -17.94
N LEU A 69 8.08 22.83 -19.22
CA LEU A 69 8.42 21.63 -19.99
C LEU A 69 9.61 21.98 -20.90
N GLN A 70 10.68 21.21 -20.83
CA GLN A 70 11.84 21.29 -21.71
C GLN A 70 11.99 19.99 -22.51
N ILE A 71 12.62 20.06 -23.68
CA ILE A 71 12.78 18.94 -24.60
C ILE A 71 14.25 18.90 -25.04
N GLY A 72 14.90 17.73 -24.91
CA GLY A 72 16.30 17.51 -25.26
C GLY A 72 17.23 17.23 -24.07
N GLU A 73 18.49 16.91 -24.36
CA GLU A 73 19.53 16.63 -23.35
C GLU A 73 19.81 17.85 -22.47
N ALA A 74 19.29 17.87 -21.24
CA ALA A 74 19.80 18.75 -20.19
C ALA A 74 20.72 17.96 -19.26
N ALA A 75 21.80 18.62 -18.82
CA ALA A 75 22.75 18.08 -17.86
C ALA A 75 22.01 17.61 -16.60
N SER A 76 22.19 16.33 -16.28
CA SER A 76 21.72 15.66 -15.08
C SER A 76 22.27 16.36 -13.84
N ASN A 77 21.52 17.31 -13.30
CA ASN A 77 21.60 17.64 -11.89
C ASN A 77 20.44 16.90 -11.22
N ASP A 78 20.76 15.69 -10.76
CA ASP A 78 19.87 14.85 -9.97
C ASP A 78 19.50 15.57 -8.68
N LEU A 79 18.26 16.07 -8.61
CA LEU A 79 17.63 16.56 -7.40
C LEU A 79 16.47 15.65 -7.04
N TYR A 80 16.61 15.06 -5.86
CA TYR A 80 15.88 13.92 -5.34
C TYR A 80 14.48 14.31 -4.85
N MET A 81 13.50 13.41 -5.02
CA MET A 81 12.23 13.46 -4.30
C MET A 81 12.42 12.87 -2.90
N THR A 82 12.21 13.67 -1.86
CA THR A 82 12.03 13.19 -0.48
C THR A 82 10.57 12.74 -0.35
N GLU A 83 10.31 11.44 -0.40
CA GLU A 83 8.94 10.89 -0.28
C GLU A 83 8.41 11.02 1.15
N VAL A 84 7.88 12.20 1.49
CA VAL A 84 6.93 12.33 2.60
C VAL A 84 5.54 12.40 1.97
N ASN A 85 4.87 11.25 1.89
CA ASN A 85 3.54 11.12 1.29
C ASN A 85 2.46 11.29 2.35
N TYR A 86 1.67 12.36 2.27
CA TYR A 86 0.52 12.58 3.15
C TYR A 86 -0.77 12.06 2.49
N GLY A 87 -1.71 11.54 3.29
CA GLY A 87 -2.99 11.03 2.78
C GLY A 87 -4.06 12.11 2.62
N LEU A 88 -4.84 12.02 1.55
CA LEU A 88 -6.02 12.84 1.27
C LEU A 88 -7.30 11.99 1.33
N TYR A 89 -8.24 12.41 2.19
CA TYR A 89 -9.41 11.62 2.55
C TYR A 89 -10.70 12.26 2.05
N ALA A 90 -11.62 11.49 1.46
CA ALA A 90 -12.90 12.00 0.99
C ALA A 90 -13.69 12.69 2.12
N ALA A 91 -14.14 13.92 1.91
CA ALA A 91 -14.83 14.71 2.93
C ALA A 91 -16.25 14.20 3.23
N ASN A 92 -16.93 13.67 2.21
CA ASN A 92 -18.32 13.23 2.28
C ASN A 92 -18.51 11.96 1.43
N ASP A 93 -19.65 11.28 1.62
CA ASP A 93 -20.06 10.21 0.72
C ASP A 93 -20.35 10.78 -0.67
N VAL A 94 -19.63 10.30 -1.69
CA VAL A 94 -19.81 10.74 -3.07
C VAL A 94 -20.10 9.55 -3.98
N VAL A 95 -21.18 9.68 -4.76
CA VAL A 95 -21.48 8.76 -5.86
C VAL A 95 -20.81 9.26 -7.12
N VAL A 96 -19.90 8.50 -7.72
CA VAL A 96 -19.35 8.78 -9.04
C VAL A 96 -20.13 7.94 -10.07
N PRO A 97 -20.95 8.56 -10.93
CA PRO A 97 -21.72 7.82 -11.93
C PRO A 97 -20.83 6.99 -12.85
N GLU A 98 -21.39 5.98 -13.50
CA GLU A 98 -20.72 5.18 -14.53
C GLU A 98 -20.15 6.06 -15.65
N ASN A 99 -18.97 5.68 -16.17
CA ASN A 99 -18.31 6.36 -17.29
C ASN A 99 -18.20 7.89 -17.14
N CYS A 100 -18.02 8.37 -15.91
CA CYS A 100 -18.08 9.77 -15.56
C CYS A 100 -16.83 10.19 -14.78
N ILE A 101 -16.44 11.46 -14.92
CA ILE A 101 -15.45 12.11 -14.07
C ILE A 101 -16.19 13.03 -13.11
N ARG A 102 -15.93 12.89 -11.81
CA ARG A 102 -16.56 13.72 -10.78
C ARG A 102 -15.50 14.33 -9.88
N ASN A 103 -15.72 15.57 -9.49
CA ASN A 103 -14.90 16.25 -8.50
C ASN A 103 -15.31 15.82 -7.08
N VAL A 104 -14.33 15.49 -6.25
CA VAL A 104 -14.50 15.02 -4.87
C VAL A 104 -13.64 15.88 -3.95
N LEU A 105 -14.30 16.54 -2.99
CA LEU A 105 -13.62 17.29 -1.95
C LEU A 105 -12.86 16.32 -1.04
N ALA A 106 -11.57 16.55 -0.88
CA ALA A 106 -10.67 15.79 -0.04
C ALA A 106 -10.09 16.66 1.09
N LEU A 107 -9.80 16.00 2.21
CA LEU A 107 -9.23 16.61 3.41
C LEU A 107 -7.85 16.03 3.70
N ALA A 108 -6.86 16.89 3.90
CA ALA A 108 -5.60 16.54 4.54
C ALA A 108 -5.77 16.49 6.06
N LYS A 109 -5.04 15.60 6.75
CA LYS A 109 -5.08 15.52 8.22
C LYS A 109 -4.55 16.79 8.88
N ASP A 110 -3.49 17.34 8.30
CA ASP A 110 -2.87 18.58 8.77
C ASP A 110 -3.57 19.75 8.09
N HIS A 111 -4.17 20.64 8.88
CA HIS A 111 -4.96 21.78 8.41
C HIS A 111 -4.08 22.92 7.83
N GLN A 112 -2.89 22.56 7.32
CA GLN A 112 -1.95 23.50 6.75
C GLN A 112 -2.37 23.88 5.33
N THR A 113 -1.94 25.06 4.91
CA THR A 113 -2.09 25.54 3.53
C THR A 113 -0.79 25.24 2.80
N LEU A 114 -0.86 24.52 1.68
CA LEU A 114 0.29 24.15 0.85
C LEU A 114 0.07 24.64 -0.57
N GLU A 115 1.00 25.43 -1.12
CA GLU A 115 0.78 26.10 -2.41
C GLU A 115 0.89 25.17 -3.62
N LYS A 116 1.82 24.21 -3.61
CA LYS A 116 2.07 23.29 -4.72
C LYS A 116 2.31 21.87 -4.21
N VAL A 117 1.34 21.00 -4.43
CA VAL A 117 1.45 19.57 -4.13
C VAL A 117 1.17 18.74 -5.38
N ILE A 118 1.89 17.63 -5.53
CA ILE A 118 1.54 16.58 -6.49
C ILE A 118 0.55 15.65 -5.79
N ILE A 119 -0.61 15.45 -6.41
CA ILE A 119 -1.62 14.49 -5.97
C ILE A 119 -1.57 13.28 -6.89
N THR A 120 -1.43 12.10 -6.32
CA THR A 120 -1.45 10.81 -7.02
C THR A 120 -2.51 9.89 -6.40
N GLY A 121 -3.09 9.00 -7.20
CA GLY A 121 -4.08 8.05 -6.71
C GLY A 121 -3.52 7.15 -5.62
N ALA A 122 -4.30 6.94 -4.56
CA ALA A 122 -3.91 5.99 -3.53
C ALA A 122 -3.98 4.56 -4.11
N LYS A 123 -2.86 3.83 -4.13
CA LYS A 123 -2.79 2.47 -4.70
C LYS A 123 -3.91 1.57 -4.16
N ASP A 124 -4.15 1.62 -2.87
CA ASP A 124 -5.22 0.94 -2.13
C ASP A 124 -6.65 1.35 -2.52
N PHE A 125 -6.84 2.60 -2.99
CA PHE A 125 -8.11 3.06 -3.52
C PHE A 125 -8.35 2.59 -4.97
N GLU A 126 -7.28 2.53 -5.76
CA GLU A 126 -7.32 2.21 -7.19
C GLU A 126 -7.16 0.72 -7.54
N TRP A 127 -6.75 -0.11 -6.56
CA TRP A 127 -6.37 -1.52 -6.75
C TRP A 127 -7.52 -2.39 -7.28
N ASP A 128 -8.75 -2.11 -6.83
CA ASP A 128 -9.90 -2.99 -7.07
C ASP A 128 -11.10 -2.24 -7.65
N LYS A 129 -10.97 -0.93 -7.81
CA LYS A 129 -12.04 -0.06 -8.28
C LYS A 129 -11.70 0.41 -9.68
N GLU A 130 -12.67 0.33 -10.57
CA GLU A 130 -12.69 1.01 -11.85
C GLU A 130 -12.67 2.56 -11.69
N LEU A 131 -12.39 3.06 -10.48
CA LEU A 131 -12.12 4.43 -10.12
C LEU A 131 -10.61 4.73 -10.25
N LYS A 132 -10.28 5.81 -10.93
CA LYS A 132 -8.91 6.29 -11.10
C LYS A 132 -8.81 7.76 -10.71
N VAL A 133 -7.71 8.11 -10.06
CA VAL A 133 -7.36 9.49 -9.71
C VAL A 133 -6.21 9.91 -10.63
N PRO A 134 -6.44 10.85 -11.57
CA PRO A 134 -5.38 11.36 -12.41
C PRO A 134 -4.35 12.09 -11.55
N ALA A 135 -3.07 11.86 -11.83
CA ALA A 135 -1.99 12.64 -11.26
C ALA A 135 -2.22 14.12 -11.59
N SER A 136 -2.19 14.98 -10.57
CA SER A 136 -2.50 16.41 -10.71
C SER A 136 -1.64 17.25 -9.79
N ILE A 137 -1.46 18.53 -10.14
CA ILE A 137 -0.84 19.53 -9.26
C ILE A 137 -1.97 20.39 -8.69
N ALA A 138 -1.99 20.56 -7.38
CA ALA A 138 -3.02 21.33 -6.71
C ALA A 138 -2.45 22.19 -5.58
N THR A 139 -3.27 23.14 -5.13
CA THR A 139 -3.04 23.94 -3.94
C THR A 139 -4.00 23.46 -2.85
N ILE A 140 -3.48 23.20 -1.65
CA ILE A 140 -4.29 22.82 -0.49
C ILE A 140 -4.58 24.08 0.31
N GLN A 141 -5.85 24.40 0.49
CA GLN A 141 -6.28 25.57 1.25
C GLN A 141 -6.91 25.12 2.57
N SER A 142 -6.26 25.43 3.70
CA SER A 142 -6.74 25.03 5.03
C SER A 142 -7.06 23.53 5.14
N GLY A 143 -6.17 22.69 4.61
CA GLY A 143 -6.35 21.24 4.57
C GLY A 143 -7.41 20.72 3.59
N LYS A 144 -7.95 21.55 2.69
CA LYS A 144 -8.97 21.14 1.70
C LYS A 144 -8.43 21.20 0.28
N VAL A 145 -8.80 20.21 -0.54
CA VAL A 145 -8.48 20.16 -1.96
C VAL A 145 -9.53 19.39 -2.75
N ASP A 146 -9.81 19.83 -3.96
CA ASP A 146 -10.74 19.19 -4.87
C ASP A 146 -9.99 18.22 -5.79
N ILE A 147 -10.37 16.94 -5.78
CA ILE A 147 -9.72 15.87 -6.53
C ILE A 147 -10.67 15.33 -7.60
N TRP A 148 -10.20 15.27 -8.84
CA TRP A 148 -10.95 14.62 -9.92
C TRP A 148 -10.85 13.11 -9.81
N ILE A 149 -11.97 12.42 -9.93
CA ILE A 149 -12.02 10.95 -9.91
C ILE A 149 -12.79 10.46 -11.12
N ALA A 150 -12.16 9.58 -11.91
CA ALA A 150 -12.72 8.97 -13.10
C ALA A 150 -13.28 7.59 -12.78
N ASN A 151 -14.58 7.38 -13.00
CA ASN A 151 -15.21 6.07 -12.96
C ASN A 151 -15.31 5.49 -14.37
N SER A 152 -14.50 4.47 -14.64
CA SER A 152 -14.48 3.71 -15.90
C SER A 152 -15.43 2.51 -15.92
N SER A 153 -16.20 2.30 -14.85
CA SER A 153 -17.19 1.22 -14.79
C SER A 153 -18.50 1.52 -15.46
N CYS A 154 -19.21 0.43 -15.77
CA CYS A 154 -20.58 0.43 -16.27
C CYS A 154 -21.64 0.58 -15.15
N ARG A 155 -21.23 0.90 -13.92
CA ARG A 155 -22.13 1.13 -12.78
C ARG A 155 -21.69 2.35 -11.95
N PRO A 156 -22.61 3.00 -11.22
CA PRO A 156 -22.22 4.04 -10.29
C PRO A 156 -21.38 3.45 -9.15
N GLN A 157 -20.33 4.15 -8.74
CA GLN A 157 -19.44 3.76 -7.66
C GLN A 157 -19.61 4.72 -6.48
N ILE A 158 -19.57 4.20 -5.26
CA ILE A 158 -19.68 5.01 -4.04
C ILE A 158 -18.30 5.13 -3.40
N ILE A 159 -17.92 6.37 -3.07
CA ILE A 159 -16.74 6.72 -2.30
C ILE A 159 -17.24 7.16 -0.92
N PRO A 160 -17.09 6.33 0.12
CA PRO A 160 -17.47 6.70 1.47
C PRO A 160 -16.60 7.83 2.02
N ALA A 161 -17.19 8.67 2.87
CA ALA A 161 -16.47 9.68 3.64
C ALA A 161 -15.36 9.02 4.50
N GLY A 162 -14.21 9.68 4.57
CA GLY A 162 -13.06 9.24 5.36
C GLY A 162 -12.18 8.17 4.71
N ILE A 163 -12.49 7.71 3.49
CA ILE A 163 -11.60 6.85 2.71
C ILE A 163 -10.44 7.68 2.13
N CYS A 164 -9.22 7.13 2.22
CA CYS A 164 -8.07 7.69 1.53
C CYS A 164 -8.25 7.51 0.02
N ILE A 165 -8.34 8.60 -0.72
CA ILE A 165 -8.55 8.58 -2.18
C ILE A 165 -7.27 8.91 -2.95
N ALA A 166 -6.39 9.70 -2.36
CA ALA A 166 -5.15 10.12 -2.98
C ALA A 166 -4.03 10.30 -1.95
N ARG A 167 -2.79 10.29 -2.43
CA ARG A 167 -1.61 10.72 -1.68
C ARG A 167 -1.13 12.05 -2.25
N MET A 168 -0.56 12.88 -1.39
CA MET A 168 0.05 14.15 -1.77
C MET A 168 1.53 14.15 -1.42
N THR A 169 2.32 14.77 -2.29
CA THR A 169 3.75 15.01 -2.08
C THR A 169 4.00 16.51 -2.29
N GLU A 170 4.66 17.15 -1.35
CA GLU A 170 5.01 18.58 -1.46
C GLU A 170 6.09 18.77 -2.54
N ILE A 171 5.94 19.84 -3.33
CA ILE A 171 6.93 20.18 -4.36
C ILE A 171 7.91 21.19 -3.75
N GLU A 172 9.13 20.74 -3.46
CA GLU A 172 10.24 21.63 -3.15
C GLU A 172 10.73 22.37 -4.41
N GLU A 173 11.14 23.63 -4.27
CA GLU A 173 11.73 24.40 -5.38
C GLU A 173 13.03 23.73 -5.86
N GLY A 174 13.09 23.37 -7.15
CA GLY A 174 14.25 22.72 -7.78
C GLY A 174 14.06 21.24 -8.16
N LEU A 175 12.85 20.69 -8.01
CA LEU A 175 12.51 19.33 -8.43
C LEU A 175 12.46 19.17 -9.96
N ILE A 176 13.49 18.52 -10.51
CA ILE A 176 13.61 18.20 -11.94
C ILE A 176 13.44 16.69 -12.11
N SER A 177 12.49 16.27 -12.94
CA SER A 177 12.32 14.85 -13.28
C SER A 177 12.67 14.59 -14.75
N SER A 178 13.61 13.67 -14.98
CA SER A 178 13.92 13.14 -16.32
C SER A 178 13.01 11.95 -16.64
N LEU A 179 12.44 11.95 -17.84
CA LEU A 179 11.55 10.87 -18.30
C LEU A 179 12.31 9.64 -18.83
N ASN A 180 13.62 9.74 -19.00
CA ASN A 180 14.50 8.63 -19.38
C ASN A 180 15.31 8.13 -18.19
N LYS A 181 14.71 7.24 -17.40
CA LYS A 181 15.47 6.46 -16.41
C LYS A 181 16.16 5.27 -17.10
N ASN A 182 17.32 5.50 -17.71
CA ASN A 182 18.40 4.51 -17.61
C ASN A 182 18.97 4.68 -16.20
N THR A 183 18.37 4.01 -15.21
CA THR A 183 18.87 4.02 -13.83
C THR A 183 20.11 3.13 -13.71
N ASP A 184 21.25 3.66 -14.16
CA ASP A 184 22.56 3.27 -13.66
C ASP A 184 22.96 4.27 -12.57
N LYS A 185 23.13 3.76 -11.32
CA LYS A 185 23.93 4.37 -10.23
C LYS A 185 23.34 5.70 -9.66
N VAL A 186 23.37 6.06 -8.37
CA VAL A 186 24.16 5.66 -7.21
C VAL A 186 23.53 6.27 -5.93
N GLU A 187 23.76 5.59 -4.80
CA GLU A 187 23.81 6.03 -3.37
C GLU A 187 23.00 7.24 -2.88
N VAL A 188 21.95 6.93 -2.11
CA VAL A 188 21.36 7.87 -1.14
C VAL A 188 22.01 7.66 0.23
N LYS A 189 22.55 8.75 0.80
CA LYS A 189 23.04 8.83 2.19
C LYS A 189 21.86 8.75 3.18
N HIS A 190 21.37 7.54 3.46
CA HIS A 190 20.50 7.21 4.61
C HIS A 190 21.13 6.09 5.47
N GLN A 191 22.46 6.12 5.57
CA GLN A 191 23.26 5.18 6.35
C GLN A 191 23.15 5.61 7.82
N ALA A 192 22.29 5.01 8.65
CA ALA A 192 22.70 3.81 9.37
C ALA A 192 21.51 2.95 9.88
N HIS A 193 20.25 3.33 9.60
CA HIS A 193 19.08 2.59 10.11
C HIS A 193 18.31 1.80 9.03
N LEU A 194 18.41 2.15 7.74
CA LEU A 194 17.73 1.40 6.66
C LEU A 194 18.50 0.15 6.19
N GLY A 195 19.82 0.12 6.30
CA GLY A 195 20.63 -0.98 5.75
C GLY A 195 20.27 -2.35 6.33
N GLN A 196 19.98 -2.42 7.64
CA GLN A 196 19.60 -3.69 8.26
C GLN A 196 18.19 -4.14 7.84
N ALA A 197 17.24 -3.21 7.71
CA ALA A 197 15.87 -3.53 7.32
C ALA A 197 15.78 -4.00 5.86
N GLU A 198 16.54 -3.37 4.97
CA GLU A 198 16.61 -3.77 3.56
C GLU A 198 17.26 -5.14 3.39
N GLU A 199 18.36 -5.44 4.12
CA GLU A 199 18.97 -6.77 4.15
C GLU A 199 18.00 -7.84 4.69
N ASP A 200 17.27 -7.53 5.77
CA ASP A 200 16.29 -8.46 6.36
C ASP A 200 15.11 -8.73 5.41
N LEU A 201 14.67 -7.72 4.65
CA LEU A 201 13.61 -7.86 3.63
C LEU A 201 14.11 -8.60 2.39
N GLU A 202 15.35 -8.37 1.98
CA GLU A 202 15.98 -9.07 0.87
C GLU A 202 16.11 -10.57 1.16
N ALA A 203 16.33 -10.95 2.42
CA ALA A 203 16.35 -12.35 2.86
C ALA A 203 14.98 -13.05 2.77
N LEU A 204 13.87 -12.31 2.59
CA LEU A 204 12.53 -12.88 2.38
C LEU A 204 12.25 -13.25 0.93
N LEU A 205 13.09 -12.80 -0.01
CA LEU A 205 12.90 -13.01 -1.44
C LEU A 205 13.27 -14.43 -1.85
N ASP A 206 12.47 -15.01 -2.74
CA ASP A 206 12.78 -16.32 -3.31
C ASP A 206 14.02 -16.23 -4.22
N PRO A 207 15.03 -17.11 -4.06
CA PRO A 207 16.24 -17.09 -4.86
C PRO A 207 16.02 -17.41 -6.34
N GLU A 208 14.87 -17.94 -6.74
CA GLU A 208 14.54 -18.24 -8.15
C GLU A 208 13.96 -17.04 -8.92
N LEU A 209 13.74 -15.90 -8.26
CA LEU A 209 13.26 -14.68 -8.91
C LEU A 209 14.33 -14.09 -9.84
N ASP A 210 13.91 -13.60 -11.01
CA ASP A 210 14.81 -12.87 -11.90
C ASP A 210 15.22 -11.51 -11.32
N ASP A 211 16.31 -10.94 -11.84
CA ASP A 211 16.89 -9.70 -11.31
C ASP A 211 15.91 -8.51 -11.35
N LEU A 212 14.99 -8.48 -12.33
CA LEU A 212 14.01 -7.42 -12.48
C LEU A 212 12.89 -7.58 -11.46
N GLN A 213 12.32 -8.79 -11.35
CA GLN A 213 11.30 -9.15 -10.38
C GLN A 213 11.78 -8.94 -8.94
N ARG A 214 13.03 -9.34 -8.67
CA ARG A 214 13.67 -9.17 -7.37
C ARG A 214 13.76 -7.70 -6.98
N LYS A 215 14.15 -6.85 -7.93
CA LYS A 215 14.26 -5.41 -7.72
C LYS A 215 12.89 -4.75 -7.52
N GLU A 216 11.90 -5.12 -8.32
CA GLU A 216 10.53 -4.61 -8.19
C GLU A 216 9.89 -5.02 -6.85
N LEU A 217 10.06 -6.28 -6.45
CA LEU A 217 9.54 -6.80 -5.20
C LEU A 217 10.26 -6.18 -4.00
N LEU A 218 11.58 -6.04 -4.03
CA LEU A 218 12.32 -5.37 -2.95
C LEU A 218 11.87 -3.92 -2.79
N SER A 219 11.69 -3.18 -3.90
CA SER A 219 11.16 -1.81 -3.85
C SER A 219 9.79 -1.75 -3.19
N LEU A 220 8.92 -2.73 -3.44
CA LEU A 220 7.61 -2.83 -2.80
C LEU A 220 7.74 -3.15 -1.31
N LEU A 221 8.60 -4.09 -0.93
CA LEU A 221 8.82 -4.45 0.48
C LEU A 221 9.36 -3.27 1.27
N VAL A 222 10.29 -2.50 0.68
CA VAL A 222 10.83 -1.27 1.28
C VAL A 222 9.73 -0.21 1.45
N GLU A 223 8.86 -0.03 0.44
CA GLU A 223 7.71 0.90 0.53
C GLU A 223 6.79 0.54 1.72
N PHE A 224 6.59 -0.75 2.00
CA PHE A 224 5.73 -1.25 3.08
C PHE A 224 6.51 -1.76 4.30
N THR A 225 7.72 -1.24 4.54
CA THR A 225 8.58 -1.67 5.66
C THR A 225 7.87 -1.56 7.01
N ASP A 226 6.97 -0.60 7.17
CA ASP A 226 6.21 -0.36 8.40
C ASP A 226 5.20 -1.47 8.75
N VAL A 227 4.82 -2.30 7.78
CA VAL A 227 3.94 -3.47 7.96
C VAL A 227 4.69 -4.64 8.59
N PHE A 228 5.99 -4.75 8.34
CA PHE A 228 6.82 -5.86 8.82
C PHE A 228 7.33 -5.62 10.24
N ASP A 229 7.24 -6.64 11.09
CA ASP A 229 7.79 -6.58 12.45
C ASP A 229 9.27 -6.99 12.48
N LEU A 230 10.11 -6.14 11.88
CA LEU A 230 11.56 -6.31 11.79
C LEU A 230 12.28 -6.03 13.12
N GLU A 231 11.75 -5.10 13.93
CA GLU A 231 12.43 -4.60 15.14
C GLU A 231 11.85 -5.13 16.47
N ASN A 232 10.92 -6.10 16.45
CA ASN A 232 10.17 -6.54 17.63
C ASN A 232 9.50 -5.35 18.35
N LYS A 233 8.88 -4.46 17.57
CA LYS A 233 8.18 -3.28 18.11
C LYS A 233 6.96 -3.74 18.91
N PRO A 234 6.50 -2.96 19.91
CA PRO A 234 5.23 -3.24 20.57
C PRO A 234 4.13 -3.31 19.52
N VAL A 235 3.28 -4.33 19.62
CA VAL A 235 2.19 -4.57 18.67
C VAL A 235 1.26 -3.37 18.73
N LYS A 236 1.27 -2.53 17.69
CA LYS A 236 0.34 -1.41 17.58
C LYS A 236 -1.04 -1.98 17.27
N VAL A 237 -1.86 -2.14 18.30
CA VAL A 237 -3.25 -2.59 18.15
C VAL A 237 -4.06 -1.45 17.49
N SER A 238 -4.23 -1.52 16.17
CA SER A 238 -5.04 -0.59 15.36
C SER A 238 -6.49 -1.09 15.16
N SER A 239 -6.83 -2.21 15.79
CA SER A 239 -8.14 -2.85 15.64
C SER A 239 -9.24 -2.01 16.30
N LYS A 240 -10.25 -1.60 15.51
CA LYS A 240 -11.49 -0.98 16.02
C LYS A 240 -12.42 -2.00 16.73
N VAL A 241 -12.03 -3.26 16.77
CA VAL A 241 -12.86 -4.37 17.27
C VAL A 241 -12.24 -4.95 18.53
N LYS A 242 -13.06 -5.07 19.58
CA LYS A 242 -12.71 -5.80 20.81
C LYS A 242 -13.39 -7.17 20.82
N HIS A 243 -12.63 -8.20 21.13
CA HIS A 243 -13.10 -9.57 21.19
C HIS A 243 -13.69 -9.90 22.56
N ARG A 244 -14.98 -10.24 22.60
CA ARG A 244 -15.63 -10.66 23.84
C ARG A 244 -15.66 -12.17 24.00
N ILE A 245 -15.04 -12.68 25.07
CA ILE A 245 -15.14 -14.09 25.46
C ILE A 245 -16.48 -14.34 26.15
N ASN A 246 -17.36 -15.13 25.52
CA ASN A 246 -18.68 -15.44 26.06
C ASN A 246 -18.65 -16.74 26.90
N THR A 247 -18.72 -16.61 28.23
CA THR A 247 -18.81 -17.73 29.18
C THR A 247 -20.25 -18.07 29.61
N ALA A 248 -21.26 -17.53 28.91
CA ALA A 248 -22.67 -17.57 29.28
C ALA A 248 -22.88 -17.07 30.72
N ASN A 249 -23.64 -17.81 31.56
CA ASN A 249 -23.91 -17.47 32.96
C ASN A 249 -23.02 -18.29 33.93
N SER A 250 -21.86 -18.73 33.47
CA SER A 250 -20.95 -19.57 34.27
C SER A 250 -20.24 -18.76 35.37
N GLN A 251 -20.05 -19.38 36.54
CA GLN A 251 -19.25 -18.77 37.61
C GLN A 251 -17.75 -18.71 37.28
N PRO A 252 -16.99 -17.78 37.89
CA PRO A 252 -15.54 -17.71 37.72
C PRO A 252 -14.80 -19.00 38.02
N VAL A 253 -13.90 -19.39 37.11
CA VAL A 253 -13.01 -20.53 37.27
C VAL A 253 -11.67 -20.05 37.83
N LYS A 254 -11.35 -20.48 39.05
CA LYS A 254 -10.07 -20.21 39.71
C LYS A 254 -9.26 -21.50 39.84
N GLN A 255 -8.06 -21.50 39.27
CA GLN A 255 -7.11 -22.60 39.35
C GLN A 255 -5.84 -22.17 40.10
N LYS A 256 -5.26 -23.08 40.88
CA LYS A 256 -3.97 -22.84 41.54
C LYS A 256 -2.83 -22.96 40.52
N PRO A 257 -1.79 -22.10 40.59
CA PRO A 257 -0.56 -22.30 39.82
C PRO A 257 0.04 -23.69 40.06
N TYR A 258 0.59 -24.29 39.00
CA TYR A 258 1.32 -25.55 39.14
C TYR A 258 2.64 -25.34 39.89
N ARG A 259 3.13 -26.41 40.54
CA ARG A 259 4.47 -26.38 41.13
C ARG A 259 5.47 -26.41 39.99
N VAL A 260 6.38 -25.44 40.01
CA VAL A 260 7.48 -25.31 39.04
C VAL A 260 8.81 -25.32 39.79
N SER A 261 9.85 -25.84 39.14
CA SER A 261 11.22 -25.74 39.60
C SER A 261 11.72 -24.30 39.62
N PHE A 262 12.88 -24.08 40.23
CA PHE A 262 13.49 -22.74 40.30
C PHE A 262 13.82 -22.19 38.90
N GLU A 263 14.35 -23.04 38.01
CA GLU A 263 14.67 -22.67 36.63
C GLU A 263 13.41 -22.28 35.85
N GLU A 264 12.35 -23.11 35.90
CA GLU A 264 11.07 -22.82 35.26
C GLU A 264 10.44 -21.53 35.79
N ARG A 265 10.56 -21.26 37.10
CA ARG A 265 10.07 -20.00 37.68
C ARG A 265 10.79 -18.79 37.09
N ARG A 266 12.11 -18.88 36.87
CA ARG A 266 12.89 -17.79 36.28
C ARG A 266 12.43 -17.51 34.85
N VAL A 267 12.23 -18.56 34.06
CA VAL A 267 11.70 -18.46 32.68
C VAL A 267 10.31 -17.85 32.65
N VAL A 268 9.41 -18.24 33.57
CA VAL A 268 8.08 -17.63 33.69
C VAL A 268 8.18 -16.14 33.99
N GLN A 269 9.05 -15.74 34.92
CA GLN A 269 9.22 -14.33 35.29
C GLN A 269 9.77 -13.50 34.13
N GLU A 270 10.82 -13.98 33.46
CA GLU A 270 11.44 -13.30 32.31
C GLU A 270 10.41 -13.05 31.19
N GLU A 271 9.55 -14.03 30.88
CA GLU A 271 8.53 -13.87 29.84
C GLU A 271 7.39 -12.94 30.28
N VAL A 272 6.98 -12.98 31.55
CA VAL A 272 5.98 -12.05 32.11
C VAL A 272 6.48 -10.61 32.06
N ASP A 273 7.72 -10.36 32.48
CA ASP A 273 8.32 -9.02 32.46
C ASP A 273 8.44 -8.48 31.03
N LYS A 274 8.77 -9.37 30.08
CA LYS A 274 8.78 -9.03 28.65
C LYS A 274 7.39 -8.66 28.13
N MET A 275 6.37 -9.45 28.43
CA MET A 275 5.00 -9.18 28.00
C MET A 275 4.43 -7.91 28.63
N LEU A 276 4.77 -7.60 29.89
CA LEU A 276 4.43 -6.34 30.55
C LEU A 276 5.11 -5.14 29.86
N LYS A 277 6.39 -5.26 29.51
CA LYS A 277 7.11 -4.21 28.74
C LYS A 277 6.53 -3.96 27.36
N LEU A 278 6.02 -5.01 26.72
CA LEU A 278 5.38 -4.93 25.40
C LEU A 278 3.90 -4.54 25.47
N ASP A 279 3.38 -4.22 26.67
CA ASP A 279 1.98 -3.85 26.92
C ASP A 279 0.99 -4.93 26.43
N THR A 280 1.42 -6.19 26.41
CA THR A 280 0.60 -7.33 25.97
C THR A 280 -0.26 -7.89 27.10
N ILE A 281 0.17 -7.70 28.35
CA ILE A 281 -0.55 -8.09 29.56
C ILE A 281 -0.49 -6.96 30.58
N GLU A 282 -1.44 -6.96 31.51
CA GLU A 282 -1.49 -6.02 32.63
C GLU A 282 -1.77 -6.73 33.96
N HIS A 283 -1.49 -6.04 35.07
CA HIS A 283 -1.89 -6.52 36.38
C HIS A 283 -3.40 -6.41 36.56
N SER A 284 -4.04 -7.47 37.08
CA SER A 284 -5.49 -7.49 37.32
C SER A 284 -5.86 -8.18 38.63
N GLU A 285 -6.99 -7.78 39.20
CA GLU A 285 -7.62 -8.40 40.37
C GLU A 285 -8.83 -9.25 39.95
N SER A 286 -8.58 -10.26 39.12
CA SER A 286 -9.65 -11.09 38.55
C SER A 286 -10.09 -12.25 39.47
N PRO A 287 -11.39 -12.55 39.56
CA PRO A 287 -11.85 -13.81 40.19
C PRO A 287 -11.53 -15.04 39.32
N TRP A 288 -11.15 -14.83 38.06
CA TRP A 288 -10.73 -15.87 37.12
C TRP A 288 -9.22 -16.07 37.20
N SER A 289 -8.77 -17.34 37.16
CA SER A 289 -7.33 -17.63 37.15
C SER A 289 -7.05 -18.96 36.45
N SER A 290 -6.13 -18.93 35.49
CA SER A 290 -5.63 -20.09 34.77
C SER A 290 -4.11 -20.21 34.99
N PRO A 291 -3.57 -21.41 35.26
CA PRO A 291 -2.16 -21.56 35.58
C PRO A 291 -1.29 -21.56 34.31
N VAL A 292 -0.05 -21.11 34.46
CA VAL A 292 0.97 -21.19 33.41
C VAL A 292 1.54 -22.61 33.34
N VAL A 293 1.82 -23.07 32.12
CA VAL A 293 2.45 -24.35 31.79
C VAL A 293 3.61 -24.06 30.85
N LEU A 294 4.81 -24.54 31.20
CA LEU A 294 5.96 -24.50 30.31
C LEU A 294 6.08 -25.81 29.55
N VAL A 295 6.33 -25.72 28.24
CA VAL A 295 6.54 -26.87 27.37
C VAL A 295 7.85 -26.70 26.62
N LYS A 296 8.72 -27.72 26.61
CA LYS A 296 9.95 -27.67 25.80
C LYS A 296 9.61 -27.81 24.31
N LYS A 297 10.10 -26.88 23.49
CA LYS A 297 10.13 -27.00 22.03
C LYS A 297 11.22 -28.02 21.63
N LYS A 298 11.14 -28.50 20.38
CA LYS A 298 12.14 -29.43 19.81
C LYS A 298 13.57 -28.87 19.85
N ASN A 299 13.72 -27.56 19.75
CA ASN A 299 15.01 -26.85 19.83
C ASN A 299 15.50 -26.59 21.27
N GLY A 300 14.85 -27.18 22.29
CA GLY A 300 15.24 -27.04 23.69
C GLY A 300 14.72 -25.79 24.40
N THR A 301 14.19 -24.79 23.66
CA THR A 301 13.63 -23.58 24.27
C THR A 301 12.27 -23.84 24.92
N TRP A 302 11.90 -23.01 25.91
CA TRP A 302 10.60 -23.10 26.58
C TRP A 302 9.51 -22.38 25.79
N ARG A 303 8.30 -22.94 25.82
CA ARG A 303 7.07 -22.30 25.34
C ARG A 303 6.21 -21.96 26.55
N PHE A 304 5.98 -20.67 26.74
CA PHE A 304 5.06 -20.15 27.74
C PHE A 304 3.62 -20.36 27.27
N CYS A 305 2.86 -21.19 27.99
CA CYS A 305 1.46 -21.48 27.68
C CYS A 305 0.60 -21.21 28.91
N VAL A 306 -0.67 -20.82 28.70
CA VAL A 306 -1.67 -20.74 29.77
C VAL A 306 -2.69 -21.86 29.59
N ASP A 307 -2.98 -22.60 30.66
CA ASP A 307 -3.91 -23.73 30.62
C ASP A 307 -5.37 -23.26 30.68
N TYR A 308 -5.90 -22.84 29.53
CA TYR A 308 -7.30 -22.42 29.39
C TYR A 308 -8.29 -23.59 29.25
N ARG A 309 -7.89 -24.85 29.46
CA ARG A 309 -8.79 -26.00 29.20
C ARG A 309 -10.09 -25.96 30.00
N ARG A 310 -10.08 -25.44 31.24
CA ARG A 310 -11.32 -25.30 32.03
C ARG A 310 -12.17 -24.14 31.55
N LEU A 311 -11.55 -23.01 31.18
CA LEU A 311 -12.24 -21.87 30.58
C LEU A 311 -12.91 -22.26 29.25
N ASN A 312 -12.15 -22.91 28.35
CA ASN A 312 -12.63 -23.35 27.04
C ASN A 312 -13.82 -24.32 27.10
N LYS A 313 -14.02 -25.04 28.22
CA LYS A 313 -15.18 -25.93 28.41
C LYS A 313 -16.48 -25.19 28.67
N ILE A 314 -16.41 -23.99 29.24
CA ILE A 314 -17.58 -23.16 29.58
C ILE A 314 -17.77 -22.01 28.59
N THR A 315 -16.77 -21.70 27.76
CA THR A 315 -16.88 -20.72 26.68
C THR A 315 -17.84 -21.24 25.60
N LYS A 316 -18.80 -20.39 25.21
CA LYS A 316 -19.68 -20.64 24.07
C LYS A 316 -18.85 -20.54 22.79
N LYS A 317 -18.72 -21.66 22.07
CA LYS A 317 -17.98 -21.71 20.81
C LYS A 317 -18.75 -20.98 19.72
N ASP A 318 -18.05 -20.14 18.97
CA ASP A 318 -18.53 -19.64 17.70
C ASP A 318 -18.35 -20.73 16.64
N VAL A 319 -19.37 -20.95 15.81
CA VAL A 319 -19.32 -21.94 14.73
C VAL A 319 -19.14 -21.17 13.45
N TYR A 320 -17.89 -20.76 13.19
CA TYR A 320 -17.50 -20.24 11.90
C TYR A 320 -16.91 -21.38 11.05
N PRO A 321 -17.44 -21.64 9.84
CA PRO A 321 -16.89 -22.67 8.98
C PRO A 321 -15.52 -22.22 8.46
N LEU A 322 -14.46 -22.89 8.92
CA LEU A 322 -13.16 -22.76 8.26
C LEU A 322 -13.24 -23.48 6.91
N PRO A 323 -12.74 -22.86 5.82
CA PRO A 323 -12.70 -23.51 4.52
C PRO A 323 -11.85 -24.78 4.59
N ARG A 324 -12.17 -25.78 3.76
CA ARG A 324 -11.31 -26.95 3.66
C ARG A 324 -9.98 -26.56 3.01
N ILE A 325 -8.94 -27.31 3.34
CA ILE A 325 -7.61 -27.08 2.75
C ILE A 325 -7.68 -27.24 1.24
N ASP A 326 -8.40 -28.25 0.74
CA ASP A 326 -8.58 -28.48 -0.70
C ASP A 326 -9.25 -27.28 -1.38
N ASP A 327 -10.33 -26.74 -0.80
CA ASP A 327 -11.02 -25.56 -1.33
C ASP A 327 -10.09 -24.33 -1.38
N ALA A 328 -9.26 -24.16 -0.35
CA ALA A 328 -8.28 -23.07 -0.29
C ALA A 328 -7.18 -23.24 -1.35
N LEU A 329 -6.70 -24.46 -1.59
CA LEU A 329 -5.68 -24.75 -2.61
C LEU A 329 -6.25 -24.61 -4.04
N ASP A 330 -7.48 -25.09 -4.27
CA ASP A 330 -8.15 -24.94 -5.56
C ASP A 330 -8.33 -23.47 -5.93
N SER A 331 -8.54 -22.58 -4.93
CA SER A 331 -8.64 -21.15 -5.16
C SER A 331 -7.35 -20.51 -5.69
N LEU A 332 -6.20 -21.17 -5.52
CA LEU A 332 -4.90 -20.72 -6.01
C LEU A 332 -4.59 -21.22 -7.43
N SER A 333 -5.47 -22.04 -8.01
CA SER A 333 -5.29 -22.61 -9.35
C SER A 333 -5.17 -21.53 -10.42
N GLY A 334 -4.16 -21.65 -11.28
CA GLY A 334 -3.90 -20.71 -12.38
C GLY A 334 -3.07 -19.48 -12.00
N ALA A 335 -2.67 -19.33 -10.73
CA ALA A 335 -1.71 -18.31 -10.32
C ALA A 335 -0.28 -18.70 -10.75
N SER A 336 0.44 -17.78 -11.38
CA SER A 336 1.85 -17.96 -11.76
C SER A 336 2.83 -17.54 -10.67
N LEU A 337 2.37 -16.74 -9.71
CA LEU A 337 3.15 -16.23 -8.58
C LEU A 337 2.30 -16.32 -7.32
N LEU A 338 2.86 -16.86 -6.25
CA LEU A 338 2.22 -16.99 -4.95
C LEU A 338 3.07 -16.27 -3.91
N SER A 339 2.42 -15.59 -2.97
CA SER A 339 3.06 -15.04 -1.78
C SER A 339 2.36 -15.58 -0.54
N THR A 340 3.16 -15.89 0.48
CA THR A 340 2.66 -16.37 1.77
C THR A 340 3.08 -15.39 2.86
N MET A 341 2.11 -14.88 3.61
CA MET A 341 2.33 -13.97 4.72
C MET A 341 1.82 -14.61 6.02
N ASP A 342 2.61 -14.55 7.08
CA ASP A 342 2.21 -14.99 8.42
C ASP A 342 2.12 -13.78 9.37
N LEU A 343 1.02 -13.70 10.13
CA LEU A 343 0.82 -12.62 11.09
C LEU A 343 1.54 -12.95 12.40
N LYS A 344 2.58 -12.18 12.71
CA LYS A 344 3.30 -12.33 13.97
C LYS A 344 2.38 -12.10 15.17
N SER A 345 2.31 -13.11 16.03
CA SER A 345 1.46 -13.11 17.23
C SER A 345 0.02 -12.67 16.94
N GLY A 346 -0.58 -13.14 15.83
CA GLY A 346 -1.86 -12.63 15.30
C GLY A 346 -3.00 -12.47 16.33
N TYR A 347 -3.10 -13.36 17.33
CA TYR A 347 -4.11 -13.22 18.39
C TYR A 347 -3.92 -11.99 19.29
N TRP A 348 -2.67 -11.55 19.52
CA TRP A 348 -2.36 -10.38 20.36
C TRP A 348 -2.61 -9.05 19.64
N GLN A 349 -2.91 -9.08 18.35
CA GLN A 349 -3.31 -7.90 17.58
C GLN A 349 -4.78 -7.54 17.77
N ILE A 350 -5.55 -8.36 18.50
CA ILE A 350 -6.97 -8.17 18.78
C ILE A 350 -7.14 -7.91 20.28
N GLU A 351 -7.66 -6.73 20.62
CA GLU A 351 -7.96 -6.36 22.01
C GLU A 351 -9.14 -7.20 22.55
N VAL A 352 -9.14 -7.52 23.84
CA VAL A 352 -10.20 -8.29 24.53
C VAL A 352 -11.04 -7.39 25.43
#